data_AF-A0A1B0AWV7-F1
#
_entry.id   AF-A0A1B0AWV7-F1
#
_cell.length_a   1.000
_cell.length_b   1.000
_cell.length_c   1.000
_cell.angle_alpha   90.00
_cell.angle_beta   90.00
_cell.angle_gamma   90.00
#
_symmetry.space_group_name_H-M   'P 1'
#
loop_
_entity.id
_entity.type
_entity.pdbx_description
1 polymer ?
#
loop_
_entity_poly.entity_id
_entity_poly.type
_entity_poly.pdbx_seq_one_letter_code
_entity_poly.pdbx_strand_id
1 'polypeptide(L)'
;MQQEGLESESAEECEKETSDEEQEAIEGKTSDEEHESTEEKTSDEEHEPTEEETSDEEQGNEIDDLESKEDEDNSSKSDDDSVNSDRSEEEEVAVDDNGEKTFPDWFLRKLHPGHFPRFMVDLMSLQKYINNPQIEHFHFNDCNEIALPILQHIFMLLNHVKGHETDNNSFTYLTRATRISNICFREIDIKKNPMYSFDPSQPNPLLFRSIFENGMSYLNRDALFSDIKFLPADIKLYFLAVVYWLHRSSHVDLNHLHALIICLVVLRTVDMKIPPVRNIRLFHKRFGNLIKKERLHRNKLLAEGISERAMKKEVKALSIPDRMTYIPKSDCYLVQNELLQHFYIPEIFKKKYDAYSSVVLHAFAEFQSVVFQLHTLNALLDFPYLAPKMGQLYCGVFLYNLYNLLKSRPDVAHHVKKYIFRDSSMMIEKSTTLSGIIIQIS
;
A
#
# COMPACT_ATOMS: atom_id res chain seq x y z
N MET A 1 28.27 21.61 64.18
CA MET A 1 29.33 21.35 65.17
C MET A 1 29.55 19.85 65.21
N GLN A 2 30.80 19.42 64.96
CA GLN A 2 31.45 18.13 65.32
C GLN A 2 30.76 16.83 64.82
N GLN A 3 31.28 16.06 63.85
CA GLN A 3 32.62 15.47 63.62
C GLN A 3 32.96 14.33 64.59
N GLU A 4 32.96 13.10 64.05
CA GLU A 4 33.65 11.84 64.45
C GLU A 4 33.19 10.79 63.42
N GLY A 5 33.96 9.89 62.77
CA GLY A 5 35.36 9.46 62.66
C GLY A 5 35.30 8.23 61.71
N LEU A 6 36.06 8.15 60.59
CA LEU A 6 37.33 7.41 60.39
C LEU A 6 37.30 5.97 60.96
N GLU A 7 37.53 4.89 60.21
CA GLU A 7 38.78 4.37 59.58
C GLU A 7 38.38 3.22 58.61
N SER A 8 38.80 3.13 57.33
CA SER A 8 40.10 2.77 56.69
C SER A 8 40.46 1.27 56.66
N GLU A 9 40.69 0.74 55.44
CA GLU A 9 41.60 -0.36 55.00
C GLU A 9 41.03 -0.93 53.66
N SER A 10 41.74 -1.27 52.57
CA SER A 10 43.17 -1.45 52.29
C SER A 10 43.41 -1.66 50.76
N ALA A 11 44.66 -1.40 50.32
CA ALA A 11 45.46 -1.93 49.18
C ALA A 11 45.02 -1.65 47.70
N GLU A 12 45.80 -0.93 46.85
CA GLU A 12 47.12 -1.24 46.20
C GLU A 12 47.05 -2.47 45.27
N GLU A 13 47.59 -2.58 44.05
CA GLU A 13 48.50 -1.84 43.14
C GLU A 13 48.34 -2.52 41.74
N CYS A 14 48.27 -1.81 40.61
CA CYS A 14 49.35 -1.49 39.65
C CYS A 14 49.78 -2.59 38.62
N GLU A 15 49.58 -2.25 37.34
CA GLU A 15 50.38 -2.53 36.11
C GLU A 15 50.78 -3.95 35.65
N LYS A 16 50.47 -4.29 34.37
CA LYS A 16 51.45 -4.34 33.26
C LYS A 16 50.87 -4.76 31.89
N GLU A 17 51.46 -4.16 30.86
CA GLU A 17 51.37 -4.41 29.42
C GLU A 17 51.96 -5.76 29.00
N THR A 18 51.55 -6.30 27.84
CA THR A 18 52.44 -6.82 26.78
C THR A 18 51.71 -6.96 25.44
N SER A 19 52.44 -6.60 24.37
CA SER A 19 52.22 -6.89 22.95
C SER A 19 52.44 -8.38 22.63
N ASP A 20 52.01 -8.83 21.44
CA ASP A 20 52.91 -9.38 20.41
C ASP A 20 52.17 -9.79 19.13
N GLU A 21 52.85 -9.54 18.01
CA GLU A 21 52.57 -9.90 16.62
C GLU A 21 52.90 -11.37 16.35
N GLU A 22 52.24 -12.01 15.38
CA GLU A 22 52.90 -13.04 14.55
C GLU A 22 52.25 -13.15 13.15
N GLN A 23 53.10 -13.08 12.13
CA GLN A 23 52.88 -13.34 10.71
C GLN A 23 53.27 -14.79 10.38
N GLU A 24 52.67 -15.40 9.34
CA GLU A 24 53.33 -16.21 8.27
C GLU A 24 52.25 -16.76 7.31
N ALA A 25 52.27 -16.40 6.01
CA ALA A 25 52.95 -17.03 4.85
C ALA A 25 52.12 -18.18 4.21
N ILE A 26 51.46 -17.96 3.05
CA ILE A 26 51.88 -18.21 1.64
C ILE A 26 51.89 -19.69 1.23
N GLU A 27 51.02 -20.04 0.27
CA GLU A 27 51.20 -20.93 -0.91
C GLU A 27 49.78 -21.09 -1.55
N GLY A 28 49.45 -20.84 -2.82
CA GLY A 28 50.24 -20.85 -4.05
C GLY A 28 49.92 -22.11 -4.86
N LYS A 29 48.91 -22.08 -5.75
CA LYS A 29 48.91 -22.82 -7.05
C LYS A 29 47.70 -22.51 -7.93
N THR A 30 48.06 -22.09 -9.13
CA THR A 30 47.33 -21.94 -10.39
C THR A 30 47.01 -23.30 -11.05
N SER A 31 45.91 -23.39 -11.79
CA SER A 31 45.86 -24.08 -13.09
C SER A 31 44.62 -23.65 -13.88
N ASP A 32 44.87 -23.08 -15.05
CA ASP A 32 43.96 -22.95 -16.19
C ASP A 32 43.57 -24.33 -16.76
N GLU A 33 42.38 -24.42 -17.38
CA GLU A 33 42.03 -25.22 -18.58
C GLU A 33 40.51 -25.04 -18.80
N GLU A 34 40.12 -24.18 -19.75
CA GLU A 34 39.75 -24.50 -21.13
C GLU A 34 38.40 -25.23 -21.31
N HIS A 35 37.53 -24.51 -22.03
CA HIS A 35 36.50 -24.96 -22.97
C HIS A 35 36.08 -26.44 -22.98
N GLU A 36 34.79 -26.68 -22.75
CA GLU A 36 34.03 -27.52 -23.69
C GLU A 36 32.55 -27.13 -23.76
N SER A 37 32.16 -26.78 -24.98
CA SER A 37 30.80 -26.61 -25.46
C SER A 37 30.13 -27.96 -25.59
N THR A 38 28.93 -28.13 -25.03
CA THR A 38 28.00 -29.17 -25.46
C THR A 38 26.63 -28.55 -25.72
N GLU A 39 26.36 -28.38 -27.01
CA GLU A 39 25.02 -28.24 -27.57
C GLU A 39 24.29 -29.58 -27.36
N GLU A 40 23.33 -29.63 -26.44
CA GLU A 40 22.28 -30.65 -26.49
C GLU A 40 21.06 -30.08 -27.20
N LYS A 41 20.98 -30.41 -28.49
CA LYS A 41 19.75 -30.45 -29.26
C LYS A 41 18.89 -31.58 -28.71
N THR A 42 17.81 -31.24 -28.01
CA THR A 42 16.67 -32.12 -27.85
C THR A 42 15.56 -31.62 -28.75
N SER A 43 15.46 -32.29 -29.90
CA SER A 43 14.26 -32.37 -30.70
C SER A 43 13.25 -33.22 -29.95
N ASP A 44 12.11 -32.66 -29.57
CA ASP A 44 10.90 -33.44 -29.34
C ASP A 44 9.76 -32.78 -30.10
N GLU A 45 9.42 -33.44 -31.20
CA GLU A 45 8.13 -33.37 -31.87
C GLU A 45 7.08 -33.93 -30.92
N GLU A 46 6.16 -33.11 -30.42
CA GLU A 46 4.86 -33.63 -29.99
C GLU A 46 3.72 -32.77 -30.54
N HIS A 47 3.03 -33.44 -31.46
CA HIS A 47 1.70 -33.23 -32.01
C HIS A 47 0.74 -32.31 -31.24
N GLU A 48 0.17 -31.36 -31.99
CA GLU A 48 -1.15 -30.81 -31.76
C GLU A 48 -2.23 -31.91 -31.77
N PRO A 49 -3.32 -31.67 -31.04
CA PRO A 49 -4.62 -31.75 -31.70
C PRO A 49 -5.36 -30.40 -31.66
N THR A 50 -5.53 -29.84 -32.87
CA THR A 50 -6.81 -29.32 -33.38
C THR A 50 -7.94 -30.32 -33.05
N GLU A 51 -9.19 -30.01 -32.79
CA GLU A 51 -10.10 -28.88 -33.00
C GLU A 51 -11.29 -29.18 -32.06
N GLU A 52 -12.02 -28.18 -31.58
CA GLU A 52 -13.49 -28.18 -31.68
C GLU A 52 -13.99 -26.76 -31.42
N GLU A 53 -14.26 -26.09 -32.54
CA GLU A 53 -15.09 -24.91 -32.63
C GLU A 53 -16.53 -25.28 -32.28
N THR A 54 -17.19 -24.47 -31.45
CA THR A 54 -18.64 -24.30 -31.54
C THR A 54 -18.92 -22.81 -31.63
N SER A 55 -18.99 -22.35 -32.88
CA SER A 55 -19.74 -21.17 -33.28
C SER A 55 -21.22 -21.54 -33.36
N ASP A 56 -22.07 -20.72 -32.77
CA ASP A 56 -23.45 -20.49 -33.23
C ASP A 56 -23.77 -19.03 -32.92
N GLU A 57 -23.59 -18.18 -33.94
CA GLU A 57 -24.45 -17.02 -34.18
C GLU A 57 -25.80 -17.60 -34.66
N GLU A 58 -26.99 -17.07 -34.33
CA GLU A 58 -27.54 -15.84 -34.88
C GLU A 58 -29.04 -15.70 -34.45
N GLN A 59 -29.59 -14.49 -34.64
CA GLN A 59 -31.02 -14.08 -34.62
C GLN A 59 -31.60 -13.70 -33.23
N GLY A 60 -32.08 -12.48 -32.95
CA GLY A 60 -32.55 -11.39 -33.82
C GLY A 60 -34.07 -11.44 -34.04
N ASN A 61 -34.82 -10.65 -33.25
CA ASN A 61 -36.13 -10.00 -33.52
C ASN A 61 -36.64 -9.39 -32.20
N GLU A 62 -36.73 -8.06 -32.06
CA GLU A 62 -37.82 -7.16 -32.47
C GLU A 62 -39.12 -7.29 -31.63
N ILE A 63 -39.28 -6.31 -30.73
CA ILE A 63 -40.44 -5.41 -30.47
C ILE A 63 -41.87 -5.97 -30.53
N ASP A 64 -42.59 -5.79 -29.41
CA ASP A 64 -44.00 -5.32 -29.32
C ASP A 64 -44.20 -4.87 -27.85
N ASP A 65 -44.20 -3.57 -27.53
CA ASP A 65 -45.36 -2.65 -27.50
C ASP A 65 -46.68 -3.29 -27.05
N LEU A 66 -47.14 -2.91 -25.85
CA LEU A 66 -48.55 -2.71 -25.54
C LEU A 66 -48.69 -1.90 -24.23
N GLU A 67 -49.04 -0.63 -24.43
CA GLU A 67 -49.59 0.31 -23.45
C GLU A 67 -50.99 -0.11 -22.93
N SER A 68 -51.42 0.63 -21.89
CA SER A 68 -52.80 0.92 -21.45
C SER A 68 -53.42 -0.09 -20.46
N LYS A 69 -54.07 0.28 -19.35
CA LYS A 69 -54.70 1.50 -18.79
C LYS A 69 -54.75 1.34 -17.26
N GLU A 70 -54.46 2.36 -16.46
CA GLU A 70 -55.44 3.30 -15.88
C GLU A 70 -56.71 2.63 -15.32
N ASP A 71 -56.87 2.71 -14.00
CA ASP A 71 -58.12 3.20 -13.42
C ASP A 71 -57.83 3.87 -12.07
N GLU A 72 -58.23 5.14 -12.04
CA GLU A 72 -58.25 6.09 -10.93
C GLU A 72 -59.34 5.74 -9.90
N ASP A 73 -59.37 6.57 -8.85
CA ASP A 73 -60.54 7.02 -8.09
C ASP A 73 -60.93 6.20 -6.83
N ASN A 74 -61.22 6.80 -5.66
CA ASN A 74 -61.30 8.20 -5.28
C ASN A 74 -61.49 8.33 -3.74
N SER A 75 -61.05 9.48 -3.20
CA SER A 75 -61.66 10.28 -2.11
C SER A 75 -61.78 9.70 -0.67
N SER A 76 -61.10 10.30 0.32
CA SER A 76 -61.51 11.49 1.15
C SER A 76 -62.07 11.02 2.51
N LYS A 77 -61.74 11.55 3.71
CA LYS A 77 -61.66 12.91 4.28
C LYS A 77 -60.94 12.79 5.66
N SER A 78 -59.95 13.64 5.96
CA SER A 78 -59.97 14.79 6.90
C SER A 78 -60.50 14.51 8.32
N ASP A 79 -59.63 14.74 9.32
CA ASP A 79 -59.81 15.55 10.55
C ASP A 79 -58.52 15.36 11.38
N ASP A 80 -57.57 16.30 11.35
CA ASP A 80 -57.42 17.44 12.26
C ASP A 80 -57.47 17.06 13.75
N ASP A 81 -56.29 16.96 14.37
CA ASP A 81 -56.12 17.43 15.75
C ASP A 81 -54.66 17.81 15.99
N SER A 82 -54.48 19.10 16.28
CA SER A 82 -53.22 19.71 16.67
C SER A 82 -52.82 19.33 18.09
N VAL A 83 -51.59 18.88 18.32
CA VAL A 83 -50.88 19.13 19.59
C VAL A 83 -49.39 19.38 19.30
N ASN A 84 -48.97 20.61 19.54
CA ASN A 84 -47.57 20.98 19.73
C ASN A 84 -46.93 20.12 20.82
N SER A 85 -45.80 19.50 20.52
CA SER A 85 -44.74 19.33 21.51
C SER A 85 -43.40 19.42 20.80
N ASP A 86 -42.73 20.55 21.01
CA ASP A 86 -41.28 20.64 20.91
C ASP A 86 -40.67 19.47 21.69
N ARG A 87 -40.02 18.57 20.98
CA ARG A 87 -39.08 17.60 21.56
C ARG A 87 -37.90 17.54 20.61
N SER A 88 -36.84 18.21 21.01
CA SER A 88 -35.49 17.96 20.57
C SER A 88 -35.17 16.49 20.85
N GLU A 89 -35.19 15.67 19.81
CA GLU A 89 -34.87 14.25 19.91
C GLU A 89 -33.35 14.07 19.94
N GLU A 90 -32.91 13.52 21.07
CA GLU A 90 -31.56 13.06 21.34
C GLU A 90 -31.30 11.82 20.47
N GLU A 91 -30.46 11.94 19.43
CA GLU A 91 -29.97 10.79 18.63
C GLU A 91 -28.97 9.92 19.42
N GLU A 92 -29.41 9.34 20.54
CA GLU A 92 -28.79 8.10 21.00
C GLU A 92 -29.16 6.96 20.04
N VAL A 93 -28.39 5.86 20.05
CA VAL A 93 -28.69 4.63 19.31
C VAL A 93 -30.04 4.10 19.82
N ALA A 94 -31.13 4.52 19.18
CA ALA A 94 -32.47 4.12 19.56
C ALA A 94 -32.62 2.63 19.25
N VAL A 95 -32.86 1.85 20.30
CA VAL A 95 -33.36 0.50 20.14
C VAL A 95 -34.83 0.66 19.78
N ASP A 96 -35.22 0.32 18.56
CA ASP A 96 -36.64 0.28 18.18
C ASP A 96 -37.39 -0.69 19.11
N ASP A 97 -38.70 -0.54 19.29
CA ASP A 97 -39.56 -1.42 20.12
C ASP A 97 -39.48 -2.91 19.68
N ASN A 98 -38.86 -3.18 18.52
CA ASN A 98 -38.55 -4.51 17.98
C ASN A 98 -37.15 -5.05 18.35
N GLY A 99 -36.32 -4.32 19.10
CA GLY A 99 -34.97 -4.74 19.48
C GLY A 99 -33.88 -4.55 18.42
N GLU A 100 -34.19 -3.87 17.31
CA GLU A 100 -33.20 -3.58 16.26
C GLU A 100 -32.36 -2.36 16.65
N LYS A 101 -31.02 -2.51 16.64
CA LYS A 101 -30.09 -1.37 16.80
C LYS A 101 -30.21 -0.48 15.57
N THR A 102 -30.76 0.72 15.72
CA THR A 102 -30.75 1.71 14.65
C THR A 102 -29.41 2.44 14.63
N PHE A 103 -28.80 2.59 13.45
CA PHE A 103 -27.57 3.38 13.32
C PHE A 103 -27.93 4.87 13.21
N PRO A 104 -27.12 5.78 13.76
CA PRO A 104 -27.39 7.20 13.64
C PRO A 104 -27.28 7.66 12.18
N ASP A 105 -28.08 8.67 11.81
CA ASP A 105 -28.24 9.11 10.43
C ASP A 105 -26.90 9.52 9.78
N TRP A 106 -26.02 10.17 10.53
CA TRP A 106 -24.70 10.55 10.03
C TRP A 106 -23.86 9.34 9.60
N PHE A 107 -24.02 8.20 10.29
CA PHE A 107 -23.32 6.96 9.97
C PHE A 107 -23.93 6.32 8.73
N LEU A 108 -25.27 6.25 8.64
CA LEU A 108 -25.99 5.73 7.48
C LEU A 108 -25.66 6.52 6.21
N ARG A 109 -25.53 7.85 6.30
CA ARG A 109 -25.10 8.73 5.18
C ARG A 109 -23.73 8.38 4.63
N LYS A 110 -22.84 7.76 5.42
CA LYS A 110 -21.52 7.31 4.98
C LYS A 110 -21.52 5.82 4.60
N LEU A 111 -22.35 5.01 5.27
CA LEU A 111 -22.47 3.57 5.00
C LEU A 111 -23.14 3.29 3.65
N HIS A 112 -24.29 3.92 3.36
CA HIS A 112 -25.08 3.62 2.15
C HIS A 112 -24.34 3.92 0.83
N PRO A 113 -23.57 5.01 0.69
CA PRO A 113 -22.74 5.25 -0.49
C PRO A 113 -21.52 4.31 -0.60
N GLY A 114 -21.29 3.43 0.38
CA GLY A 114 -20.14 2.53 0.40
C GLY A 114 -18.83 3.19 0.84
N HIS A 115 -18.88 4.33 1.54
CA HIS A 115 -17.66 4.96 2.09
C HIS A 115 -17.10 4.20 3.28
N PHE A 116 -17.97 3.50 4.04
CA PHE A 116 -17.54 2.67 5.15
C PHE A 116 -17.38 1.20 4.77
N PRO A 117 -16.26 0.56 5.14
CA PRO A 117 -16.13 -0.88 5.05
C PRO A 117 -17.03 -1.56 6.08
N ARG A 118 -17.38 -2.82 5.80
CA ARG A 118 -18.31 -3.61 6.62
C ARG A 118 -17.93 -3.68 8.09
N PHE A 119 -16.63 -3.72 8.42
CA PHE A 119 -16.19 -3.80 9.81
C PHE A 119 -16.62 -2.60 10.66
N MET A 120 -16.93 -1.45 10.06
CA MET A 120 -17.44 -0.28 10.81
C MET A 120 -18.79 -0.59 11.48
N VAL A 121 -19.62 -1.39 10.81
CA VAL A 121 -20.88 -1.90 11.34
C VAL A 121 -20.61 -2.83 12.52
N ASP A 122 -19.64 -3.75 12.38
CA ASP A 122 -19.26 -4.69 13.44
C ASP A 122 -18.68 -3.97 14.66
N LEU A 123 -17.90 -2.91 14.45
CA LEU A 123 -17.38 -2.07 15.53
C LEU A 123 -18.49 -1.35 16.28
N MET A 124 -19.43 -0.72 15.58
CA MET A 124 -20.53 0.02 16.23
C MET A 124 -21.55 -0.91 16.90
N SER A 125 -21.92 -2.01 16.25
CA SER A 125 -23.01 -2.87 16.74
C SER A 125 -22.52 -3.98 17.67
N LEU A 126 -21.34 -4.54 17.44
CA LEU A 126 -20.83 -5.71 18.16
C LEU A 126 -19.58 -5.42 18.98
N GLN A 127 -18.96 -4.24 18.84
CA GLN A 127 -17.67 -3.91 19.45
C GLN A 127 -16.61 -4.96 19.10
N LYS A 128 -16.63 -5.44 17.86
CA LYS A 128 -15.73 -6.48 17.36
C LYS A 128 -15.04 -6.02 16.11
N TYR A 129 -13.75 -6.31 16.04
CA TYR A 129 -12.99 -6.18 14.81
C TYR A 129 -12.39 -7.53 14.43
N ILE A 130 -12.66 -7.97 13.21
CA ILE A 130 -12.17 -9.24 12.67
C ILE A 130 -11.13 -8.94 11.59
N ASN A 131 -9.89 -9.36 11.83
CA ASN A 131 -8.83 -9.23 10.84
C ASN A 131 -9.17 -9.99 9.55
N ASN A 132 -8.88 -9.36 8.41
CA ASN A 132 -8.89 -10.06 7.13
C ASN A 132 -7.70 -11.03 7.09
N PRO A 133 -7.91 -12.31 6.72
CA PRO A 133 -6.80 -13.23 6.51
C PRO A 133 -5.83 -12.69 5.45
N GLN A 134 -4.53 -12.71 5.75
CA GLN A 134 -3.45 -12.30 4.85
C GLN A 134 -2.33 -13.35 4.87
N ILE A 135 -1.51 -13.37 3.82
CA ILE A 135 -0.29 -14.18 3.83
C ILE A 135 0.74 -13.47 4.70
N GLU A 136 1.14 -14.11 5.80
CA GLU A 136 2.00 -13.50 6.79
C GLU A 136 2.93 -14.52 7.46
N HIS A 137 3.97 -14.03 8.15
CA HIS A 137 4.90 -14.89 8.86
C HIS A 137 4.41 -15.23 10.27
N PHE A 138 4.13 -16.51 10.54
CA PHE A 138 3.52 -16.94 11.80
C PHE A 138 4.32 -16.63 13.07
N HIS A 139 5.65 -16.49 12.99
CA HIS A 139 6.48 -16.18 14.15
C HIS A 139 6.42 -14.70 14.56
N PHE A 140 5.94 -13.83 13.67
CA PHE A 140 5.69 -12.43 14.00
C PHE A 140 4.29 -12.29 14.58
N ASN A 141 4.03 -11.12 15.16
CA ASN A 141 2.66 -10.70 15.47
C ASN A 141 1.83 -10.66 14.19
N ASP A 142 0.51 -10.53 14.29
CA ASP A 142 -0.29 -10.40 13.09
C ASP A 142 0.05 -9.10 12.33
N CYS A 143 0.03 -9.14 11.01
CA CYS A 143 0.41 -8.02 10.15
C CYS A 143 -0.56 -6.83 10.27
N ASN A 144 -1.73 -7.00 10.88
CA ASN A 144 -2.68 -5.92 11.09
C ASN A 144 -2.42 -5.16 12.39
N GLU A 145 -1.63 -5.72 13.31
CA GLU A 145 -1.30 -5.11 14.59
C GLU A 145 -0.63 -3.75 14.43
N ILE A 146 0.16 -3.56 13.37
CA ILE A 146 0.77 -2.27 13.03
C ILE A 146 -0.27 -1.15 12.88
N ALA A 147 -1.48 -1.47 12.39
CA ALA A 147 -2.55 -0.52 12.13
C ALA A 147 -3.55 -0.45 13.30
N LEU A 148 -3.36 -1.25 14.35
CA LEU A 148 -4.20 -1.24 15.55
C LEU A 148 -4.32 0.15 16.21
N PRO A 149 -3.28 1.00 16.28
CA PRO A 149 -3.43 2.36 16.81
C PRO A 149 -4.36 3.25 15.98
N ILE A 150 -4.43 3.03 14.66
CA ILE A 150 -5.37 3.74 13.77
C ILE A 150 -6.78 3.23 14.03
N LEU A 151 -6.94 1.91 14.16
CA LEU A 151 -8.23 1.28 14.49
C LEU A 151 -8.77 1.71 15.86
N GLN A 152 -7.92 1.78 16.88
CA GLN A 152 -8.25 2.33 18.20
C GLN A 152 -8.72 3.78 18.09
N HIS A 153 -8.06 4.57 17.25
CA HIS A 153 -8.46 5.95 17.00
C HIS A 153 -9.83 6.03 16.33
N ILE A 154 -10.09 5.19 15.31
CA ILE A 154 -11.42 5.09 14.67
C ILE A 154 -12.49 4.74 15.70
N PHE A 155 -12.28 3.68 16.50
CA PHE A 155 -13.25 3.25 17.50
C PHE A 155 -13.48 4.32 18.58
N MET A 156 -12.42 5.01 19.02
CA MET A 156 -12.53 6.13 19.94
C MET A 156 -13.44 7.24 19.37
N LEU A 157 -13.27 7.61 18.10
CA LEU A 157 -14.11 8.63 17.46
C LEU A 157 -15.57 8.20 17.32
N LEU A 158 -15.82 6.92 16.98
CA LEU A 158 -17.18 6.38 16.85
C LEU A 158 -17.97 6.46 18.17
N ASN A 159 -17.28 6.42 19.31
CA ASN A 159 -17.91 6.41 20.65
C ASN A 159 -17.84 7.77 21.37
N HIS A 160 -17.15 8.77 20.81
CA HIS A 160 -17.01 10.13 21.34
C HIS A 160 -17.53 11.18 20.34
N VAL A 161 -18.71 10.91 19.78
CA VAL A 161 -19.43 11.88 18.94
C VAL A 161 -19.95 13.00 19.83
N LYS A 162 -19.71 14.25 19.44
CA LYS A 162 -20.12 15.43 20.20
C LYS A 162 -21.63 15.40 20.49
N GLY A 163 -22.00 15.36 21.76
CA GLY A 163 -23.40 15.33 22.21
C GLY A 163 -24.05 13.94 22.20
N HIS A 164 -23.32 12.90 21.76
CA HIS A 164 -23.74 11.50 21.72
C HIS A 164 -22.58 10.60 22.18
N GLU A 165 -21.91 11.00 23.26
CA GLU A 165 -20.84 10.21 23.86
C GLU A 165 -21.40 8.91 24.45
N THR A 166 -20.68 7.80 24.25
CA THR A 166 -21.07 6.48 24.78
C THR A 166 -20.03 5.99 25.78
N ASP A 167 -20.45 5.16 26.73
CA ASP A 167 -19.55 4.58 27.75
C ASP A 167 -18.68 3.42 27.23
N ASN A 168 -18.69 3.17 25.91
CA ASN A 168 -17.98 2.08 25.28
C ASN A 168 -16.48 2.37 25.18
N ASN A 169 -15.73 1.80 26.12
CA ASN A 169 -14.30 2.04 26.25
C ASN A 169 -13.44 0.84 25.82
N SER A 170 -14.01 -0.20 25.21
CA SER A 170 -13.24 -1.33 24.69
C SER A 170 -13.91 -1.99 23.48
N PHE A 171 -13.10 -2.74 22.71
CA PHE A 171 -13.60 -3.63 21.68
C PHE A 171 -12.78 -4.93 21.65
N THR A 172 -13.40 -6.01 21.22
CA THR A 172 -12.71 -7.30 21.03
C THR A 172 -12.07 -7.37 19.64
N TYR A 173 -10.75 -7.51 19.62
CA TYR A 173 -9.93 -7.70 18.43
C TYR A 173 -9.67 -9.19 18.18
N LEU A 174 -10.22 -9.70 17.09
CA LEU A 174 -10.06 -11.07 16.64
C LEU A 174 -8.88 -11.16 15.68
N THR A 175 -7.85 -11.88 16.11
CA THR A 175 -6.61 -12.01 15.35
C THR A 175 -6.03 -13.41 15.45
N ARG A 176 -4.94 -13.66 14.75
CA ARG A 176 -4.18 -14.90 14.83
C ARG A 176 -3.33 -14.91 16.10
N ALA A 177 -3.27 -16.06 16.77
CA ALA A 177 -2.31 -16.31 17.83
C ALA A 177 -0.88 -16.40 17.28
N THR A 178 0.08 -15.70 17.89
CA THR A 178 1.49 -15.75 17.49
C THR A 178 2.00 -17.21 17.55
N ARG A 179 2.74 -17.63 16.51
CA ARG A 179 3.29 -18.99 16.30
C ARG A 179 2.29 -20.14 16.11
N ILE A 180 0.98 -19.87 16.07
CA ILE A 180 -0.05 -20.91 15.91
C ILE A 180 -1.02 -20.47 14.81
N SER A 181 -1.64 -21.43 14.11
CA SER A 181 -2.73 -21.18 13.14
C SER A 181 -4.09 -20.92 13.80
N ASN A 182 -4.15 -20.80 15.13
CA ASN A 182 -5.38 -20.55 15.88
C ASN A 182 -5.71 -19.06 15.94
N ILE A 183 -7.00 -18.78 16.18
CA ILE A 183 -7.53 -17.44 16.43
C ILE A 183 -7.43 -17.15 17.93
N CYS A 184 -7.08 -15.92 18.28
CA CYS A 184 -7.19 -15.37 19.62
C CYS A 184 -8.09 -14.14 19.64
N PHE A 185 -8.67 -13.90 20.82
CA PHE A 185 -9.53 -12.75 21.10
C PHE A 185 -8.75 -11.87 22.09
N ARG A 186 -8.49 -10.63 21.70
CA ARG A 186 -7.84 -9.64 22.55
C ARG A 186 -8.82 -8.52 22.85
N GLU A 187 -9.04 -8.24 24.12
CA GLU A 187 -9.79 -7.05 24.51
C GLU A 187 -8.87 -5.83 24.40
N ILE A 188 -9.33 -4.80 23.68
CA ILE A 188 -8.57 -3.58 23.42
C ILE A 188 -9.25 -2.41 24.12
N ASP A 189 -8.62 -1.92 25.17
CA ASP A 189 -9.11 -0.77 25.93
C ASP A 189 -8.74 0.57 25.25
N ILE A 190 -9.69 1.49 25.20
CA ILE A 190 -9.51 2.90 24.86
C ILE A 190 -9.39 3.69 26.15
N LYS A 191 -8.16 4.09 26.49
CA LYS A 191 -7.85 4.78 27.75
C LYS A 191 -7.83 6.30 27.63
N LYS A 192 -7.99 6.84 26.43
CA LYS A 192 -7.82 8.26 26.12
C LYS A 192 -9.01 8.76 25.34
N ASN A 193 -9.37 10.00 25.60
CA ASN A 193 -10.35 10.74 24.82
C ASN A 193 -9.70 11.31 23.55
N PRO A 194 -10.48 11.62 22.51
CA PRO A 194 -9.95 12.25 21.31
C PRO A 194 -9.36 13.63 21.66
N MET A 195 -8.24 13.98 21.01
CA MET A 195 -7.56 15.26 21.23
C MET A 195 -8.40 16.47 20.81
N TYR A 196 -9.31 16.26 19.86
CA TYR A 196 -10.25 17.25 19.37
C TYR A 196 -11.67 16.68 19.43
N SER A 197 -12.67 17.52 19.64
CA SER A 197 -14.08 17.10 19.53
C SER A 197 -14.36 16.54 18.14
N PHE A 198 -15.06 15.42 18.06
CA PHE A 198 -15.52 14.84 16.80
C PHE A 198 -16.98 15.22 16.54
N ASP A 199 -17.20 15.96 15.46
CA ASP A 199 -18.52 16.27 14.94
C ASP A 199 -18.63 15.65 13.54
N PRO A 200 -19.45 14.60 13.34
CA PRO A 200 -19.60 13.92 12.06
C PRO A 200 -20.09 14.82 10.92
N SER A 201 -20.74 15.95 11.22
CA SER A 201 -21.24 16.89 10.21
C SER A 201 -20.16 17.86 9.74
N GLN A 202 -19.16 18.12 10.59
CA GLN A 202 -18.02 18.99 10.29
C GLN A 202 -16.74 18.42 10.94
N PRO A 203 -16.25 17.27 10.47
CA PRO A 203 -15.12 16.60 11.12
C PRO A 203 -13.85 17.43 11.01
N ASN A 204 -13.15 17.59 12.14
CA ASN A 204 -11.89 18.32 12.18
C ASN A 204 -10.76 17.50 11.53
N PRO A 205 -10.11 17.97 10.45
CA PRO A 205 -9.02 17.24 9.80
C PRO A 205 -7.79 17.01 10.69
N LEU A 206 -7.65 17.75 11.80
CA LEU A 206 -6.58 17.53 12.78
C LEU A 206 -6.72 16.19 13.51
N LEU A 207 -7.92 15.62 13.58
CA LEU A 207 -8.12 14.25 14.07
C LEU A 207 -7.30 13.25 13.24
N PHE A 208 -7.27 13.40 11.92
CA PHE A 208 -6.41 12.60 11.05
C PHE A 208 -4.93 12.78 11.37
N ARG A 209 -4.49 13.98 11.75
CA ARG A 209 -3.08 14.22 12.07
C ARG A 209 -2.68 13.61 13.41
N SER A 210 -3.62 13.51 14.35
CA SER A 210 -3.36 13.01 15.71
C SER A 210 -2.81 11.58 15.77
N ILE A 211 -3.11 10.74 14.76
CA ILE A 211 -2.53 9.39 14.68
C ILE A 211 -1.02 9.39 14.40
N PHE A 212 -0.48 10.49 13.85
CA PHE A 212 0.96 10.69 13.66
C PHE A 212 1.66 11.26 14.90
N GLU A 213 0.90 11.57 15.95
CA GLU A 213 1.44 12.13 17.19
C GLU A 213 1.74 11.05 18.24
N ASN A 214 0.92 10.01 18.27
CA ASN A 214 1.08 8.92 19.21
C ASN A 214 2.15 7.94 18.68
N GLY A 215 3.23 7.74 19.44
CA GLY A 215 4.20 6.65 19.20
C GLY A 215 5.12 6.83 18.00
N MET A 216 5.31 8.05 17.48
CA MET A 216 6.28 8.39 16.42
C MET A 216 7.12 9.60 16.84
N SER A 217 7.93 9.45 17.89
CA SER A 217 8.70 10.56 18.49
C SER A 217 9.77 11.17 17.57
N TYR A 218 10.26 10.40 16.59
CA TYR A 218 11.30 10.85 15.66
C TYR A 218 10.73 11.47 14.37
N LEU A 219 9.42 11.38 14.15
CA LEU A 219 8.78 11.94 12.96
C LEU A 219 8.64 13.47 13.11
N ASN A 220 9.23 14.22 12.20
CA ASN A 220 8.96 15.66 12.10
C ASN A 220 7.60 15.89 11.42
N ARG A 221 6.56 16.00 12.25
CA ARG A 221 5.16 16.12 11.79
C ARG A 221 4.90 17.37 10.97
N ASP A 222 5.44 18.51 11.40
CA ASP A 222 5.24 19.78 10.71
C ASP A 222 5.90 19.74 9.33
N ALA A 223 7.10 19.15 9.23
CA ALA A 223 7.73 18.87 7.94
C ALA A 223 6.90 17.89 7.10
N LEU A 224 6.45 16.75 7.65
CA LEU A 224 5.61 15.78 6.93
C LEU A 224 4.38 16.44 6.29
N PHE A 225 3.59 17.17 7.09
CA PHE A 225 2.35 17.79 6.61
C PHE A 225 2.59 19.06 5.77
N SER A 226 3.79 19.64 5.83
CA SER A 226 4.24 20.68 4.90
C SER A 226 4.64 20.05 3.55
N ASP A 227 5.47 19.02 3.57
CA ASP A 227 6.11 18.43 2.40
C ASP A 227 5.12 17.64 1.54
N ILE A 228 4.15 16.96 2.18
CA ILE A 228 3.08 16.26 1.47
C ILE A 228 2.22 17.18 0.60
N LYS A 229 2.21 18.50 0.86
CA LYS A 229 1.47 19.47 0.03
C LYS A 229 2.01 19.53 -1.39
N PHE A 230 3.31 19.23 -1.58
CA PHE A 230 3.95 19.19 -2.91
C PHE A 230 3.65 17.92 -3.70
N LEU A 231 3.03 16.91 -3.07
CA LEU A 231 2.61 15.69 -3.76
C LEU A 231 1.25 15.89 -4.44
N PRO A 232 0.98 15.19 -5.56
CA PRO A 232 -0.36 15.10 -6.16
C PRO A 232 -1.42 14.70 -5.14
N ALA A 233 -2.58 15.35 -5.19
CA ALA A 233 -3.65 15.17 -4.20
C ALA A 233 -4.08 13.70 -4.03
N ASP A 234 -4.08 12.95 -5.12
CA ASP A 234 -4.53 11.55 -5.21
C ASP A 234 -3.50 10.52 -4.72
N ILE A 235 -2.29 10.94 -4.34
CA ILE A 235 -1.28 10.06 -3.72
C ILE A 235 -0.93 10.46 -2.29
N LYS A 236 -1.46 11.57 -1.77
CA LYS A 236 -1.15 12.06 -0.41
C LYS A 236 -1.45 11.00 0.65
N LEU A 237 -2.66 10.44 0.65
CA LEU A 237 -3.05 9.42 1.62
C LEU A 237 -2.17 8.15 1.53
N TYR A 238 -1.79 7.76 0.30
CA TYR A 238 -0.89 6.64 0.08
C TYR A 238 0.51 6.91 0.66
N PHE A 239 1.05 8.12 0.50
CA PHE A 239 2.34 8.50 1.06
C PHE A 239 2.30 8.60 2.59
N LEU A 240 1.21 9.08 3.18
CA LEU A 240 1.00 9.04 4.64
C LEU A 240 1.04 7.60 5.15
N ALA A 241 0.45 6.65 4.42
CA ALA A 241 0.54 5.23 4.76
C ALA A 241 1.98 4.70 4.68
N VAL A 242 2.76 5.12 3.67
CA VAL A 242 4.17 4.71 3.54
C VAL A 242 5.00 5.22 4.71
N VAL A 243 4.87 6.51 5.05
CA VAL A 243 5.60 7.11 6.18
C VAL A 243 5.21 6.43 7.50
N TYR A 244 3.92 6.21 7.74
CA TYR A 244 3.45 5.49 8.92
C TYR A 244 4.06 4.09 9.00
N TRP A 245 4.02 3.35 7.89
CA TRP A 245 4.57 2.00 7.80
C TRP A 245 6.08 1.97 8.08
N LEU A 246 6.87 2.88 7.50
CA LEU A 246 8.31 2.96 7.71
C LEU A 246 8.69 3.26 9.16
N HIS A 247 7.92 4.09 9.86
CA HIS A 247 8.19 4.41 11.27
C HIS A 247 7.76 3.32 12.25
N ARG A 248 6.79 2.48 11.88
CA ARG A 248 6.15 1.54 12.82
C ARG A 248 6.51 0.08 12.56
N SER A 249 6.82 -0.30 11.32
CA SER A 249 7.17 -1.68 10.98
C SER A 249 8.63 -1.97 11.36
N SER A 250 8.84 -3.09 12.04
CA SER A 250 10.16 -3.68 12.25
C SER A 250 10.59 -4.61 11.11
N HIS A 251 9.73 -4.82 10.11
CA HIS A 251 9.91 -5.82 9.05
C HIS A 251 10.20 -5.20 7.69
N VAL A 252 9.95 -3.90 7.55
CA VAL A 252 10.25 -3.14 6.34
C VAL A 252 11.75 -2.82 6.23
N ASP A 253 12.25 -2.82 5.00
CA ASP A 253 13.60 -2.41 4.66
C ASP A 253 13.58 -1.48 3.43
N LEU A 254 14.75 -0.99 3.02
CA LEU A 254 14.87 -0.12 1.84
C LEU A 254 14.48 -0.81 0.53
N ASN A 255 14.62 -2.14 0.42
CA ASN A 255 14.22 -2.87 -0.78
C ASN A 255 12.70 -2.89 -0.94
N HIS A 256 11.96 -3.01 0.18
CA HIS A 256 10.50 -2.87 0.18
C HIS A 256 10.08 -1.50 -0.32
N LEU A 257 10.71 -0.43 0.20
CA LEU A 257 10.42 0.94 -0.21
C LEU A 257 10.71 1.15 -1.70
N HIS A 258 11.89 0.73 -2.18
CA HIS A 258 12.24 0.86 -3.60
C HIS A 258 11.28 0.07 -4.50
N ALA A 259 10.92 -1.16 -4.15
CA ALA A 259 9.93 -1.94 -4.88
C ALA A 259 8.58 -1.19 -4.96
N LEU A 260 8.13 -0.59 -3.85
CA LEU A 260 6.89 0.18 -3.77
C LEU A 260 6.91 1.40 -4.69
N ILE A 261 8.01 2.15 -4.69
CA ILE A 261 8.16 3.35 -5.53
C ILE A 261 8.22 2.99 -7.00
N ILE A 262 8.96 1.94 -7.38
CA ILE A 262 9.02 1.46 -8.78
C ILE A 262 7.62 1.01 -9.22
N CYS A 263 6.91 0.26 -8.37
CA CYS A 263 5.53 -0.16 -8.64
C CYS A 263 4.62 1.04 -8.90
N LEU A 264 4.66 2.03 -8.01
CA LEU A 264 3.92 3.28 -8.18
C LEU A 264 4.25 3.98 -9.50
N VAL A 265 5.54 4.11 -9.84
CA VAL A 265 5.97 4.76 -11.09
C VAL A 265 5.44 4.00 -12.30
N VAL A 266 5.55 2.67 -12.31
CA VAL A 266 5.11 1.83 -13.43
C VAL A 266 3.59 1.89 -13.60
N LEU A 267 2.82 1.61 -12.55
CA LEU A 267 1.36 1.58 -12.64
C LEU A 267 0.77 2.97 -12.98
N ARG A 268 1.39 4.06 -12.52
CA ARG A 268 0.88 5.41 -12.79
C ARG A 268 1.37 6.05 -14.07
N THR A 269 2.42 5.51 -14.67
CA THR A 269 3.05 6.11 -15.84
C THR A 269 2.92 5.22 -17.05
N VAL A 270 3.33 3.96 -16.92
CA VAL A 270 3.32 3.00 -18.03
C VAL A 270 1.89 2.61 -18.34
N ASP A 271 1.14 2.07 -17.38
CA ASP A 271 -0.22 1.57 -17.61
C ASP A 271 -1.21 2.67 -17.99
N MET A 272 -0.95 3.91 -17.59
CA MET A 272 -1.77 5.07 -17.98
C MET A 272 -1.45 5.57 -19.40
N LYS A 273 -0.29 5.22 -19.97
CA LYS A 273 0.17 5.70 -21.28
C LYS A 273 0.03 4.66 -22.39
N ILE A 274 0.16 3.39 -22.05
CA ILE A 274 0.05 2.25 -22.97
C ILE A 274 -0.94 1.23 -22.43
N PRO A 275 -1.60 0.43 -23.29
CA PRO A 275 -2.49 -0.62 -22.81
C PRO A 275 -1.75 -1.59 -21.87
N PRO A 276 -2.31 -1.95 -20.69
CA PRO A 276 -1.66 -2.79 -19.69
C PRO A 276 -1.67 -4.27 -20.09
N VAL A 277 -1.13 -4.59 -21.27
CA VAL A 277 -1.02 -5.97 -21.77
C VAL A 277 0.10 -6.66 -21.00
N ARG A 278 -0.28 -7.49 -20.03
CA ARG A 278 0.69 -8.25 -19.20
C ARG A 278 1.20 -9.52 -19.87
N ASN A 279 0.40 -10.15 -20.73
CA ASN A 279 0.81 -11.38 -21.42
C ASN A 279 2.02 -11.11 -22.33
N ILE A 280 3.16 -11.72 -22.00
CA ILE A 280 4.44 -11.52 -22.71
C ILE A 280 4.29 -11.80 -24.21
N ARG A 281 3.69 -12.94 -24.58
CA ARG A 281 3.50 -13.34 -25.98
C ARG A 281 2.60 -12.34 -26.72
N LEU A 282 1.48 -11.95 -26.11
CA LEU A 282 0.55 -10.97 -26.69
C LEU A 282 1.20 -9.58 -26.81
N PHE A 283 1.98 -9.17 -25.80
CA PHE A 283 2.69 -7.90 -25.79
C PHE A 283 3.74 -7.85 -26.91
N HIS A 284 4.55 -8.90 -27.07
CA HIS A 284 5.52 -8.98 -28.16
C HIS A 284 4.86 -9.09 -29.53
N LYS A 285 3.76 -9.84 -29.66
CA LYS A 285 2.97 -9.88 -30.90
C LYS A 285 2.48 -8.49 -31.30
N ARG A 286 1.98 -7.70 -30.34
CA ARG A 286 1.39 -6.38 -30.59
C ARG A 286 2.42 -5.26 -30.73
N PHE A 287 3.48 -5.27 -29.94
CA PHE A 287 4.42 -4.13 -29.81
C PHE A 287 5.87 -4.48 -30.13
N GLY A 288 6.21 -5.76 -30.37
CA GLY A 288 7.59 -6.20 -30.59
C GLY A 288 8.28 -5.50 -31.76
N ASN A 289 7.57 -5.26 -32.86
CA ASN A 289 8.12 -4.52 -34.01
C ASN A 289 8.42 -3.05 -33.66
N LEU A 290 7.58 -2.41 -32.86
CA LEU A 290 7.78 -1.04 -32.39
C LEU A 290 8.99 -0.95 -31.45
N ILE A 291 9.12 -1.91 -30.53
CA ILE A 291 10.25 -2.04 -29.60
C ILE A 291 11.56 -2.23 -30.37
N LYS A 292 11.60 -3.14 -31.35
CA LYS A 292 12.78 -3.38 -32.19
C LYS A 292 13.22 -2.12 -32.95
N LYS A 293 12.27 -1.40 -33.57
CA LYS A 293 12.55 -0.13 -34.26
C LYS A 293 13.09 0.93 -33.31
N GLU A 294 12.48 1.09 -32.15
CA GLU A 294 12.93 2.07 -31.14
C GLU A 294 14.32 1.72 -30.59
N ARG A 295 14.60 0.44 -30.31
CA ARG A 295 15.94 -0.03 -29.89
C ARG A 295 16.99 0.28 -30.96
N LEU A 296 16.72 -0.01 -32.23
CA LEU A 296 17.63 0.29 -33.34
C LEU A 296 17.90 1.79 -33.44
N HIS A 297 16.86 2.62 -33.34
CA HIS A 297 16.99 4.07 -33.35
C HIS A 297 17.87 4.58 -32.18
N ARG A 298 17.65 4.06 -30.96
CA ARG A 298 18.46 4.42 -29.78
C ARG A 298 19.91 3.97 -29.91
N ASN A 299 20.16 2.76 -30.40
CA ASN A 299 21.51 2.27 -30.62
C ASN A 299 22.27 3.11 -31.66
N LYS A 300 21.58 3.58 -32.71
CA LYS A 300 22.14 4.52 -33.68
C LYS A 300 22.52 5.86 -33.03
N LEU A 301 21.62 6.43 -32.23
CA LEU A 301 21.92 7.66 -31.48
C LEU A 301 23.10 7.50 -30.52
N LEU A 302 23.20 6.36 -29.83
CA LEU A 302 24.33 6.04 -28.96
C LEU A 302 25.65 5.93 -29.73
N ALA A 303 25.63 5.32 -30.91
CA ALA A 303 26.80 5.25 -31.80
C ALA A 303 27.22 6.64 -32.31
N GLU A 304 26.28 7.57 -32.44
CA GLU A 304 26.51 8.98 -32.76
C GLU A 304 26.92 9.82 -31.53
N GLY A 305 27.11 9.20 -30.36
CA GLY A 305 27.53 9.86 -29.12
C GLY A 305 26.39 10.55 -28.35
N ILE A 306 25.13 10.37 -28.75
CA ILE A 306 23.96 10.95 -28.10
C ILE A 306 23.45 9.96 -27.04
N SER A 307 23.91 10.15 -25.79
CA SER A 307 23.66 9.22 -24.68
C SER A 307 22.26 9.31 -24.05
N GLU A 308 21.61 10.47 -24.10
CA GLU A 308 20.30 10.67 -23.47
C GLU A 308 19.39 11.52 -24.35
N ARG A 309 18.09 11.18 -24.43
CA ARG A 309 17.07 12.13 -24.88
C ARG A 309 17.03 13.25 -23.85
N ALA A 310 17.75 14.33 -24.14
CA ALA A 310 17.71 15.52 -23.32
C ALA A 310 16.26 16.00 -23.21
N MET A 311 15.73 16.02 -21.99
CA MET A 311 14.45 16.69 -21.74
C MET A 311 14.59 18.16 -22.16
N LYS A 312 13.60 18.65 -22.90
CA LYS A 312 13.51 20.08 -23.23
C LYS A 312 13.59 20.91 -21.95
N LYS A 313 14.28 22.05 -22.00
CA LYS A 313 14.45 22.95 -20.84
C LYS A 313 13.10 23.34 -20.22
N GLU A 314 12.10 23.59 -21.06
CA GLU A 314 10.72 23.89 -20.65
C GLU A 314 10.11 22.77 -19.81
N VAL A 315 10.29 21.51 -20.22
CA VAL A 315 9.78 20.34 -19.48
C VAL A 315 10.52 20.20 -18.16
N LYS A 316 11.85 20.41 -18.11
CA LYS A 316 12.60 20.36 -16.85
C LYS A 316 12.14 21.42 -15.82
N ALA A 317 11.61 22.55 -16.27
CA ALA A 317 11.12 23.61 -15.40
C ALA A 317 9.76 23.30 -14.76
N LEU A 318 9.01 22.32 -15.28
CA LEU A 318 7.71 21.94 -14.74
C LEU A 318 7.84 21.23 -13.38
N SER A 319 6.72 21.13 -12.65
CA SER A 319 6.65 20.26 -11.48
C SER A 319 6.83 18.79 -11.89
N ILE A 320 7.31 17.93 -10.99
CA ILE A 320 7.47 16.49 -11.28
C ILE A 320 6.15 15.85 -11.74
N PRO A 321 5.00 16.08 -11.07
CA PRO A 321 3.71 15.59 -11.56
C PRO A 321 3.41 15.98 -13.01
N ASP A 322 3.64 17.24 -13.36
CA ASP A 322 3.36 17.75 -14.70
C ASP A 322 4.31 17.17 -15.75
N ARG A 323 5.60 17.00 -15.40
CA ARG A 323 6.60 16.37 -16.27
C ARG A 323 6.19 14.97 -16.69
N MET A 324 5.56 14.19 -15.82
CA MET A 324 5.16 12.81 -16.13
C MET A 324 4.20 12.71 -17.30
N THR A 325 3.45 13.76 -17.59
CA THR A 325 2.57 13.82 -18.76
C THR A 325 3.34 13.83 -20.09
N TYR A 326 4.63 14.21 -20.08
CA TYR A 326 5.48 14.30 -21.26
C TYR A 326 6.31 13.04 -21.54
N ILE A 327 6.16 11.99 -20.73
CA ILE A 327 6.88 10.74 -20.96
C ILE A 327 6.44 10.12 -22.29
N PRO A 328 7.38 9.86 -23.23
CA PRO A 328 7.07 9.24 -24.51
C PRO A 328 6.49 7.83 -24.32
N LYS A 329 5.48 7.47 -25.13
CA LYS A 329 4.97 6.09 -25.16
C LYS A 329 6.07 5.07 -25.49
N SER A 330 7.06 5.45 -26.30
CA SER A 330 8.17 4.55 -26.66
C SER A 330 9.01 4.16 -25.44
N ASP A 331 9.25 5.08 -24.50
CA ASP A 331 9.88 4.78 -23.21
C ASP A 331 9.05 3.76 -22.42
N CYS A 332 7.73 3.98 -22.34
CA CYS A 332 6.83 3.07 -21.63
C CYS A 332 6.84 1.65 -22.21
N TYR A 333 6.88 1.48 -23.53
CA TYR A 333 6.96 0.15 -24.15
C TYR A 333 8.28 -0.57 -23.81
N LEU A 334 9.39 0.16 -23.79
CA LEU A 334 10.70 -0.41 -23.46
C LEU A 334 10.77 -0.80 -21.98
N VAL A 335 10.34 0.08 -21.08
CA VAL A 335 10.29 -0.21 -19.63
C VAL A 335 9.35 -1.38 -19.35
N GLN A 336 8.17 -1.41 -19.97
CA GLN A 336 7.23 -2.53 -19.82
C GLN A 336 7.89 -3.83 -20.30
N ASN A 337 8.57 -3.82 -21.46
CA ASN A 337 9.24 -5.00 -22.00
C ASN A 337 10.21 -5.65 -20.99
N GLU A 338 11.01 -4.85 -20.29
CA GLU A 338 11.95 -5.35 -19.27
C GLU A 338 11.22 -5.86 -18.01
N LEU A 339 10.08 -5.26 -17.66
CA LEU A 339 9.39 -5.53 -16.41
C LEU A 339 8.29 -6.59 -16.48
N LEU A 340 7.86 -6.99 -17.67
CA LEU A 340 6.73 -7.93 -17.87
C LEU A 340 6.89 -9.24 -17.07
N GLN A 341 8.09 -9.80 -17.04
CA GLN A 341 8.35 -11.07 -16.34
C GLN A 341 8.05 -10.98 -14.83
N HIS A 342 8.13 -9.78 -14.25
CA HIS A 342 7.91 -9.57 -12.83
C HIS A 342 6.41 -9.43 -12.47
N PHE A 343 5.50 -9.32 -13.44
CA PHE A 343 4.06 -9.31 -13.18
C PHE A 343 3.46 -10.72 -13.00
N TYR A 344 4.26 -11.76 -13.23
CA TYR A 344 3.81 -13.15 -13.13
C TYR A 344 4.26 -13.79 -11.84
N ILE A 345 3.45 -14.73 -11.34
CA ILE A 345 3.89 -15.67 -10.32
C ILE A 345 4.86 -16.66 -11.00
N PRO A 346 6.14 -16.71 -10.58
CA PRO A 346 7.07 -17.73 -11.06
C PRO A 346 6.48 -19.15 -10.93
N GLU A 347 6.71 -19.99 -11.94
CA GLU A 347 6.15 -21.37 -11.99
C GLU A 347 6.54 -22.23 -10.79
N ILE A 348 7.74 -22.01 -10.24
CA ILE A 348 8.21 -22.69 -9.02
C ILE A 348 7.22 -22.52 -7.86
N PHE A 349 6.61 -21.34 -7.74
CA PHE A 349 5.69 -21.03 -6.65
C PHE A 349 4.28 -21.56 -6.88
N LYS A 350 3.88 -21.85 -8.13
CA LYS A 350 2.61 -22.55 -8.39
C LYS A 350 2.65 -24.01 -7.92
N LYS A 351 3.85 -24.59 -7.86
CA LYS A 351 4.07 -25.98 -7.41
C LYS A 351 4.45 -26.05 -5.93
N LYS A 352 5.13 -25.03 -5.39
CA LYS A 352 5.61 -24.97 -4.01
C LYS A 352 5.28 -23.60 -3.40
N TYR A 353 4.09 -23.46 -2.85
CA TYR A 353 3.64 -22.22 -2.20
C TYR A 353 4.54 -21.81 -1.03
N ASP A 354 5.16 -22.78 -0.34
CA ASP A 354 6.05 -22.53 0.79
C ASP A 354 7.41 -21.91 0.40
N ALA A 355 7.72 -21.83 -0.89
CA ALA A 355 8.95 -21.19 -1.36
C ALA A 355 8.86 -19.65 -1.37
N TYR A 356 7.67 -19.08 -1.14
CA TYR A 356 7.54 -17.64 -0.89
C TYR A 356 8.17 -17.26 0.45
N SER A 357 8.90 -16.15 0.48
CA SER A 357 9.35 -15.57 1.73
C SER A 357 8.18 -14.91 2.45
N SER A 358 7.60 -15.64 3.41
CA SER A 358 6.53 -15.13 4.28
C SER A 358 6.95 -13.89 5.07
N VAL A 359 8.25 -13.71 5.36
CA VAL A 359 8.79 -12.50 6.00
C VAL A 359 8.63 -11.27 5.12
N VAL A 360 8.95 -11.38 3.83
CA VAL A 360 8.79 -10.27 2.86
C VAL A 360 7.31 -9.94 2.64
N LEU A 361 6.49 -10.99 2.47
CA LEU A 361 5.05 -10.81 2.31
C LEU A 361 4.40 -10.20 3.54
N HIS A 362 4.86 -10.55 4.74
CA HIS A 362 4.39 -9.97 6.00
C HIS A 362 4.55 -8.45 6.03
N ALA A 363 5.73 -7.92 5.67
CA ALA A 363 5.96 -6.48 5.64
C ALA A 363 5.04 -5.77 4.62
N PHE A 364 4.80 -6.37 3.46
CA PHE A 364 3.83 -5.81 2.49
C PHE A 364 2.37 -5.90 2.98
N ALA A 365 2.02 -6.94 3.73
CA ALA A 365 0.68 -7.09 4.33
C ALA A 365 0.45 -6.04 5.45
N GLU A 366 1.49 -5.72 6.23
CA GLU A 366 1.48 -4.59 7.16
C GLU A 366 1.14 -3.28 6.45
N PHE A 367 1.82 -2.99 5.34
CA PHE A 367 1.53 -1.79 4.55
C PHE A 367 0.09 -1.76 4.06
N GLN A 368 -0.44 -2.88 3.55
CA GLN A 368 -1.84 -2.96 3.10
C GLN A 368 -2.82 -2.69 4.25
N SER A 369 -2.54 -3.20 5.44
CA SER A 369 -3.35 -2.95 6.64
C SER A 369 -3.35 -1.46 7.02
N VAL A 370 -2.19 -0.80 7.00
CA VAL A 370 -2.08 0.64 7.24
C VAL A 370 -2.90 1.44 6.21
N VAL A 371 -2.76 1.14 4.91
CA VAL A 371 -3.53 1.82 3.86
C VAL A 371 -5.04 1.65 4.09
N PHE A 372 -5.47 0.44 4.42
CA PHE A 372 -6.88 0.12 4.65
C PHE A 372 -7.47 0.89 5.85
N GLN A 373 -6.75 0.92 6.98
CA GLN A 373 -7.20 1.65 8.17
C GLN A 373 -7.16 3.17 7.97
N LEU A 374 -6.10 3.71 7.35
CA LEU A 374 -6.03 5.13 7.03
C LEU A 374 -7.11 5.57 6.06
N HIS A 375 -7.45 4.73 5.07
CA HIS A 375 -8.57 5.01 4.17
C HIS A 375 -9.89 5.07 4.92
N THR A 376 -10.10 4.17 5.89
CA THR A 376 -11.32 4.16 6.71
C THR A 376 -11.40 5.39 7.61
N LEU A 377 -10.30 5.76 8.28
CA LEU A 377 -10.24 7.00 9.05
C LEU A 377 -10.49 8.23 8.18
N ASN A 378 -9.93 8.24 6.97
CA ASN A 378 -10.15 9.31 6.00
C ASN A 378 -11.63 9.42 5.62
N ALA A 379 -12.33 8.30 5.40
CA ALA A 379 -13.77 8.29 5.14
C ALA A 379 -14.58 8.78 6.36
N LEU A 380 -14.19 8.41 7.58
CA LEU A 380 -14.84 8.86 8.81
C LEU A 380 -14.81 10.39 8.93
N LEU A 381 -13.70 11.00 8.51
CA LEU A 381 -13.46 12.44 8.57
C LEU A 381 -13.85 13.21 7.29
N ASP A 382 -14.72 12.66 6.45
CA ASP A 382 -15.18 13.28 5.19
C ASP A 382 -14.07 13.57 4.17
N PHE A 383 -13.17 12.61 4.02
CA PHE A 383 -12.13 12.57 3.00
C PHE A 383 -11.24 13.83 2.95
N PRO A 384 -10.55 14.20 4.05
CA PRO A 384 -9.59 15.30 4.04
C PRO A 384 -8.45 15.08 3.02
N TYR A 385 -8.22 13.82 2.63
CA TYR A 385 -7.38 13.43 1.50
C TYR A 385 -8.20 12.63 0.48
N LEU A 386 -7.80 12.68 -0.79
CA LEU A 386 -8.43 11.85 -1.82
C LEU A 386 -8.16 10.36 -1.56
N ALA A 387 -9.19 9.55 -1.74
CA ALA A 387 -9.09 8.10 -1.60
C ALA A 387 -8.08 7.51 -2.61
N PRO A 388 -7.15 6.64 -2.17
CA PRO A 388 -6.14 6.06 -3.04
C PRO A 388 -6.78 5.07 -4.02
N LYS A 389 -6.48 5.23 -5.31
CA LYS A 389 -6.90 4.28 -6.35
C LYS A 389 -5.94 3.09 -6.38
N MET A 390 -6.15 2.10 -5.52
CA MET A 390 -5.18 1.00 -5.31
C MET A 390 -4.76 0.25 -6.58
N GLY A 391 -5.66 0.09 -7.56
CA GLY A 391 -5.32 -0.51 -8.87
C GLY A 391 -4.26 0.26 -9.68
N GLN A 392 -3.98 1.51 -9.31
CA GLN A 392 -2.93 2.35 -9.91
C GLN A 392 -1.69 2.49 -9.01
N LEU A 393 -1.69 1.89 -7.82
CA LEU A 393 -0.68 2.13 -6.80
C LEU A 393 0.02 0.85 -6.34
N TYR A 394 -0.65 -0.30 -6.41
CA TYR A 394 -0.18 -1.53 -5.79
C TYR A 394 -0.45 -2.77 -6.66
N CYS A 395 0.55 -3.63 -6.80
CA CYS A 395 0.42 -4.97 -7.38
C CYS A 395 1.32 -5.94 -6.61
N GLY A 396 0.73 -6.81 -5.78
CA GLY A 396 1.47 -7.65 -4.82
C GLY A 396 2.49 -8.58 -5.48
N VAL A 397 2.11 -9.24 -6.58
CA VAL A 397 3.02 -10.11 -7.35
C VAL A 397 4.22 -9.32 -7.89
N PHE A 398 3.95 -8.14 -8.46
CA PHE A 398 5.00 -7.28 -9.00
C PHE A 398 5.94 -6.78 -7.91
N LEU A 399 5.40 -6.36 -6.76
CA LEU A 399 6.17 -5.90 -5.61
C LEU A 399 7.09 -6.97 -5.05
N TYR A 400 6.58 -8.18 -4.82
CA TYR A 400 7.38 -9.29 -4.29
C TYR A 400 8.53 -9.66 -5.25
N ASN A 401 8.24 -9.72 -6.56
CA ASN A 401 9.25 -10.04 -7.56
C ASN A 401 10.30 -8.94 -7.69
N LEU A 402 9.89 -7.67 -7.62
CA LEU A 402 10.83 -6.54 -7.57
C LEU A 402 11.68 -6.58 -6.30
N TYR A 403 11.09 -6.85 -5.14
CA TYR A 403 11.84 -6.97 -3.89
C TYR A 403 12.96 -8.01 -4.02
N ASN A 404 12.66 -9.21 -4.51
CA ASN A 404 13.66 -10.26 -4.69
C ASN A 404 14.73 -9.88 -5.71
N LEU A 405 14.34 -9.21 -6.80
CA LEU A 405 15.28 -8.68 -7.77
C LEU A 405 16.24 -7.69 -7.09
N LEU A 406 15.73 -6.71 -6.35
CA LEU A 406 16.51 -5.64 -5.73
C LEU A 406 17.41 -6.15 -4.59
N LYS A 407 16.92 -7.07 -3.76
CA LYS A 407 17.68 -7.69 -2.67
C LYS A 407 18.95 -8.38 -3.15
N SER A 408 18.96 -8.89 -4.38
CA SER A 408 20.14 -9.53 -5.00
C SER A 408 21.17 -8.54 -5.55
N ARG A 409 20.94 -7.21 -5.44
CA ARG A 409 21.79 -6.18 -6.05
C ARG A 409 22.58 -5.41 -4.99
N PRO A 410 23.88 -5.18 -5.20
CA PRO A 410 24.70 -4.41 -4.28
C PRO A 410 24.35 -2.91 -4.29
N ASP A 411 23.96 -2.38 -5.45
CA ASP A 411 23.53 -0.99 -5.62
C ASP A 411 22.18 -0.94 -6.32
N VAL A 412 21.14 -0.73 -5.50
CA VAL A 412 19.74 -0.65 -5.97
C VAL A 412 19.54 0.59 -6.85
N ALA A 413 20.10 1.74 -6.49
CA ALA A 413 19.93 2.98 -7.24
C ALA A 413 20.55 2.87 -8.64
N HIS A 414 21.76 2.32 -8.72
CA HIS A 414 22.40 2.02 -10.00
C HIS A 414 21.60 1.00 -10.81
N HIS A 415 21.08 -0.05 -10.16
CA HIS A 415 20.29 -1.06 -10.85
C HIS A 415 19.01 -0.47 -11.47
N VAL A 416 18.29 0.36 -10.70
CA VAL A 416 17.09 1.05 -11.17
C VAL A 416 17.43 1.95 -12.37
N LYS A 417 18.50 2.75 -12.27
CA LYS A 417 18.91 3.66 -13.34
C LYS A 417 19.34 2.92 -14.61
N LYS A 418 20.13 1.85 -14.48
CA LYS A 418 20.81 1.21 -15.63
C LYS A 418 20.00 0.08 -16.27
N TYR A 419 19.09 -0.55 -15.54
CA TYR A 419 18.36 -1.73 -16.04
C TYR A 419 16.85 -1.54 -16.05
N ILE A 420 16.25 -0.96 -15.00
CA ILE A 420 14.78 -0.82 -14.90
C ILE A 420 14.27 0.37 -15.72
N PHE A 421 14.79 1.57 -15.43
CA PHE A 421 14.40 2.81 -16.10
C PHE A 421 15.48 3.34 -17.04
N ARG A 422 16.36 2.46 -17.54
CA ARG A 422 17.43 2.78 -18.51
C ARG A 422 16.94 3.66 -19.65
N ASP A 423 15.71 3.40 -20.07
CA ASP A 423 15.09 3.96 -21.24
C ASP A 423 14.31 5.24 -20.98
N SER A 424 14.25 5.74 -19.73
CA SER A 424 13.51 6.96 -19.40
C SER A 424 14.13 7.72 -18.22
N SER A 425 14.86 8.79 -18.53
CA SER A 425 15.42 9.72 -17.52
C SER A 425 14.34 10.37 -16.65
N MET A 426 13.14 10.57 -17.19
CA MET A 426 11.99 11.13 -16.47
C MET A 426 11.45 10.17 -15.41
N MET A 427 11.39 8.87 -15.70
CA MET A 427 10.99 7.87 -14.71
C MET A 427 12.05 7.68 -13.63
N ILE A 428 13.34 7.77 -13.99
CA ILE A 428 14.46 7.78 -13.02
C ILE A 428 14.29 8.97 -12.06
N GLU A 429 14.16 10.18 -12.59
CA GLU A 429 14.02 11.39 -11.77
C GLU A 429 12.83 11.29 -10.83
N LYS A 430 11.65 10.88 -11.31
CA LYS A 430 10.49 10.67 -10.44
C LYS A 430 10.75 9.65 -9.35
N SER A 431 11.33 8.49 -9.70
CA SER A 431 11.65 7.47 -8.71
C SER A 431 12.59 8.01 -7.64
N THR A 432 13.64 8.72 -8.04
CA THR A 432 14.63 9.33 -7.14
C THR A 432 14.00 10.40 -6.26
N THR A 433 13.18 11.31 -6.81
CA THR A 433 12.55 12.36 -6.00
C THR A 433 11.54 11.80 -5.02
N LEU A 434 10.69 10.84 -5.43
CA LEU A 434 9.73 10.21 -4.51
C LEU A 434 10.47 9.47 -3.38
N SER A 435 11.58 8.80 -3.70
CA SER A 435 12.43 8.15 -2.69
C SER A 435 13.05 9.18 -1.75
N GLY A 436 13.59 10.27 -2.28
CA GLY A 436 14.20 11.35 -1.51
C GLY A 436 13.21 12.03 -0.58
N ILE A 437 11.99 12.32 -1.04
CA ILE A 437 10.91 12.88 -0.20
C ILE A 437 10.59 11.93 0.95
N ILE A 438 10.42 10.63 0.67
CA ILE A 438 10.08 9.67 1.72
C ILE A 438 11.22 9.53 2.74
N ILE A 439 12.47 9.39 2.28
CA ILE A 439 13.65 9.25 3.14
C ILE A 439 13.95 10.52 3.93
N GLN A 440 13.62 11.70 3.41
CA GLN A 440 13.78 12.95 4.15
C GLN A 440 12.74 13.09 5.27
N ILE A 441 11.54 12.53 5.06
CA ILE A 441 10.41 12.62 5.98
C ILE A 441 10.43 11.50 7.03
N SER A 442 10.92 10.31 6.66
CA SER A 442 10.95 9.09 7.49
C SER A 442 12.30 8.92 8.17
#